data_AF-A0A382PP05-F1
#
_entry.id   AF-A0A382PP05-F1
#
_cell.length_a   1.000
_cell.length_b   1.000
_cell.length_c   1.000
_cell.angle_alpha   90.00
_cell.angle_beta   90.00
_cell.angle_gamma   90.00
#
_symmetry.space_group_name_H-M   'P 1'
#
loop_
_entity.id
_entity.type
_entity.pdbx_description
1 polymer ?
#
loop_
_entity_poly.entity_id
_entity_poly.type
_entity_poly.pdbx_seq_one_letter_code
_entity_poly.pdbx_strand_id
1 'polypeptide(L)'
;CKLVNCTIVLKGSTTYISNRKKIVVNNNSTKELAVIGSGDVLSGIIASLVGNNKLDTFDASCAGVWIHSKVGKKSGIGLIAEDLIKELKPNLKKLYGRFVKQRARKKS
;
A
#
# COMPACT_ATOMS: atom_id res chain seq x y z
N CYS A 1 2.18 14.67 12.54
CA CYS A 1 1.64 15.92 11.97
C CYS A 1 1.09 16.86 13.06
N LYS A 2 1.95 17.56 13.80
CA LYS A 2 1.47 18.49 14.86
C LYS A 2 0.76 19.72 14.27
N LEU A 3 1.28 20.22 13.14
CA LEU A 3 0.80 21.42 12.45
C LEU A 3 -0.50 21.21 11.67
N VAL A 4 -0.74 20.01 11.16
CA VAL A 4 -1.93 19.67 10.35
C VAL A 4 -2.57 18.40 10.88
N ASN A 5 -3.87 18.41 11.13
CA ASN A 5 -4.59 17.26 11.70
C ASN A 5 -4.90 16.20 10.64
N CYS A 6 -3.87 15.69 9.97
CA CYS A 6 -3.99 14.72 8.88
C CYS A 6 -2.92 13.63 8.96
N THR A 7 -3.14 12.57 8.17
CA THR A 7 -2.11 11.57 7.84
C THR A 7 -1.32 12.06 6.62
N ILE A 8 0.01 12.05 6.72
CA ILE A 8 0.92 12.40 5.63
C ILE A 8 1.59 11.12 5.12
N VAL A 9 1.59 10.93 3.81
CA VAL A 9 2.36 9.91 3.10
C VAL A 9 3.44 10.61 2.28
N LEU A 10 4.68 10.57 2.75
CA LEU A 10 5.84 11.12 2.05
C LEU A 10 6.47 10.01 1.20
N LYS A 11 6.15 9.99 -0.10
CA LYS A 11 6.64 8.99 -1.05
C LYS A 11 8.10 9.29 -1.45
N GLY A 12 8.91 8.24 -1.54
CA GLY A 12 10.29 8.28 -2.00
C GLY A 12 10.87 6.88 -2.18
N SER A 13 12.20 6.78 -2.24
CA SER A 13 12.90 5.49 -2.11
C SER A 13 12.58 4.79 -0.79
N THR A 14 12.37 5.59 0.25
CA THR A 14 11.73 5.18 1.50
C THR A 14 10.46 6.01 1.67
N THR A 15 9.34 5.35 1.95
CA THR A 15 8.06 6.02 2.16
C THR A 15 7.78 6.16 3.65
N TYR A 16 7.53 7.37 4.12
CA TYR A 16 7.15 7.65 5.50
C TYR A 16 5.65 7.90 5.59
N ILE A 17 4.97 7.21 6.52
CA ILE A 17 3.57 7.45 6.85
C ILE A 17 3.51 8.01 8.27
N SER A 18 2.99 9.22 8.44
CA SER A 18 2.91 9.87 9.75
C SER A 18 1.51 10.37 10.05
N ASN A 19 1.07 10.24 11.29
CA ASN A 19 -0.02 11.05 11.85
C ASN A 19 0.47 11.82 13.09
N ARG A 20 -0.43 12.34 13.93
CA ARG A 20 -0.07 13.06 15.16
C ARG A 20 0.68 12.22 16.20
N LYS A 21 0.49 10.91 16.21
CA LYS A 21 0.92 10.01 17.29
C LYS A 21 2.09 9.12 16.89
N LYS A 22 2.13 8.67 15.64
CA LYS A 22 3.07 7.64 15.16
C LYS A 22 3.62 7.95 13.78
N ILE A 23 4.78 7.35 13.49
CA ILE A 23 5.43 7.30 12.19
C ILE A 23 5.69 5.83 11.86
N VAL A 24 5.35 5.42 10.65
CA VAL A 24 5.68 4.12 10.07
C VAL A 24 6.56 4.35 8.84
N VAL A 25 7.56 3.51 8.68
CA VAL A 25 8.51 3.58 7.56
C VAL A 25 8.34 2.35 6.70
N ASN A 26 8.15 2.56 5.40
CA ASN A 26 8.17 1.51 4.39
C ASN A 26 9.42 1.67 3.52
N ASN A 27 10.42 0.82 3.79
CA ASN A 27 11.66 0.68 3.01
C ASN A 27 11.54 -0.33 1.86
N ASN A 28 10.33 -0.82 1.59
CA ASN A 28 10.05 -1.81 0.56
C ASN A 28 9.72 -1.19 -0.82
N SER A 29 10.04 0.09 -1.04
CA SER A 29 9.89 0.71 -2.36
C SER A 29 10.83 0.06 -3.38
N THR A 30 10.53 0.27 -4.66
CA THR A 30 11.31 -0.24 -5.79
C THR A 30 11.57 0.89 -6.77
N LYS A 31 12.71 0.89 -7.47
CA LYS A 31 13.04 1.95 -8.42
C LYS A 31 12.03 2.01 -9.55
N GLU A 32 11.47 0.86 -9.86
CA GLU A 32 10.40 0.62 -10.83
C GLU A 32 9.13 1.41 -10.51
N LEU A 33 8.88 1.79 -9.24
CA LEU A 33 7.74 2.63 -8.86
C LEU A 33 7.92 4.11 -9.18
N ALA A 34 9.08 4.53 -9.68
CA ALA A 34 9.36 5.90 -10.11
C ALA A 34 8.79 6.18 -11.52
N VAL A 35 7.55 5.75 -11.78
CA VAL A 35 6.83 6.05 -13.03
C VAL A 35 5.70 7.04 -12.80
N ILE A 36 5.41 7.79 -13.86
CA ILE A 36 4.26 8.68 -13.93
C ILE A 36 2.97 7.86 -13.68
N GLY A 37 2.00 8.44 -12.97
CA GLY A 37 0.73 7.78 -12.64
C GLY A 37 0.78 6.77 -11.47
N SER A 38 1.97 6.33 -11.02
CA SER A 38 2.06 5.45 -9.84
C SER A 38 1.55 6.11 -8.55
N GLY A 39 1.61 7.44 -8.47
CA GLY A 39 1.01 8.22 -7.38
C GLY A 39 -0.51 8.10 -7.34
N ASP A 40 -1.16 8.14 -8.51
CA ASP A 40 -2.61 8.02 -8.64
C ASP A 40 -3.10 6.61 -8.29
N VAL A 41 -2.33 5.59 -8.66
CA VAL A 41 -2.63 4.22 -8.23
C VAL A 41 -2.54 4.08 -6.71
N LEU A 42 -1.51 4.65 -6.08
CA LEU A 42 -1.37 4.64 -4.62
C LEU A 42 -2.53 5.37 -3.93
N SER A 43 -2.89 6.56 -4.39
CA SER A 43 -3.98 7.35 -3.81
C SER A 43 -5.32 6.64 -3.96
N GLY A 44 -5.59 6.03 -5.13
CA GLY A 44 -6.79 5.21 -5.37
C GLY A 44 -6.88 3.99 -4.44
N ILE A 45 -5.76 3.30 -4.20
CA ILE A 45 -5.72 2.20 -3.22
C ILE A 45 -6.08 2.71 -1.83
N ILE A 46 -5.45 3.79 -1.35
CA ILE A 46 -5.70 4.35 -0.02
C ILE A 46 -7.16 4.81 0.10
N ALA A 47 -7.67 5.54 -0.90
CA ALA A 47 -9.06 6.00 -0.92
C ALA A 47 -10.06 4.85 -0.85
N SER A 48 -9.79 3.74 -1.55
CA SER A 48 -10.66 2.55 -1.52
C SER A 48 -10.71 1.83 -0.16
N LEU A 49 -9.66 2.00 0.66
CA LEU A 49 -9.54 1.43 2.00
C LEU A 49 -10.15 2.35 3.06
N VAL A 50 -10.07 3.66 2.87
CA VAL A 50 -10.81 4.63 3.70
C VAL A 50 -12.30 4.56 3.39
N GLY A 51 -12.66 4.36 2.12
CA GLY A 51 -14.04 4.25 1.65
C GLY A 51 -14.83 3.17 2.39
N ASN A 52 -16.09 3.48 2.71
CA ASN A 52 -16.97 2.69 3.57
C ASN A 52 -16.43 2.46 5.00
N ASN A 53 -15.56 3.32 5.51
CA ASN A 53 -14.98 3.27 6.87
C ASN A 53 -14.32 1.91 7.22
N LYS A 54 -13.70 1.24 6.24
CA LYS A 54 -13.04 -0.05 6.50
C LYS A 54 -11.79 0.11 7.37
N LEU A 55 -11.07 1.22 7.21
CA LEU A 55 -9.87 1.57 7.96
C LEU A 55 -9.80 3.08 8.21
N ASP A 56 -9.14 3.48 9.30
CA ASP A 56 -8.77 4.88 9.50
C ASP A 56 -7.71 5.34 8.48
N THR A 57 -7.54 6.66 8.33
CA THR A 57 -6.62 7.20 7.31
C THR A 57 -5.17 6.76 7.48
N PHE A 58 -4.72 6.52 8.71
CA PHE A 58 -3.34 6.11 8.99
C PHE A 58 -3.13 4.65 8.63
N ASP A 59 -4.03 3.77 9.07
CA ASP A 59 -3.95 2.34 8.80
C ASP A 59 -4.21 2.05 7.32
N ALA A 60 -5.13 2.78 6.68
CA ALA A 60 -5.35 2.76 5.23
C ALA A 60 -4.09 3.19 4.46
N SER A 61 -3.40 4.24 4.93
CA SER A 61 -2.14 4.70 4.32
C SER A 61 -1.04 3.66 4.46
N CYS A 62 -0.90 3.03 5.64
CA CYS A 62 0.09 1.98 5.86
C CYS A 62 -0.18 0.76 4.96
N ALA A 63 -1.44 0.28 4.93
CA ALA A 63 -1.84 -0.83 4.10
C ALA A 63 -1.67 -0.51 2.60
N GLY A 64 -2.11 0.67 2.16
CA GLY A 64 -2.01 1.11 0.77
C GLY A 64 -0.57 1.21 0.28
N VAL A 65 0.32 1.82 1.06
CA VAL A 65 1.77 1.90 0.74
C VAL A 65 2.39 0.51 0.66
N TRP A 66 2.04 -0.39 1.58
CA TRP A 66 2.56 -1.76 1.55
C TRP A 66 2.07 -2.53 0.32
N ILE A 67 0.77 -2.46 0.00
CA ILE A 67 0.18 -3.13 -1.18
C ILE A 67 0.84 -2.60 -2.45
N HIS A 68 0.91 -1.27 -2.60
CA HIS A 68 1.53 -0.61 -3.75
C HIS A 68 3.00 -1.05 -3.94
N SER A 69 3.77 -1.08 -2.84
CA SER A 69 5.16 -1.56 -2.86
C SER A 69 5.28 -3.04 -3.26
N LYS A 70 4.35 -3.86 -2.75
CA LYS A 70 4.36 -5.30 -3.02
C LYS A 70 4.00 -5.62 -4.47
N VAL A 71 3.07 -4.85 -5.04
CA VAL A 71 2.65 -4.96 -6.44
C VAL A 71 3.76 -4.46 -7.36
N GLY A 72 4.36 -3.29 -7.07
CA GLY A 72 5.48 -2.75 -7.85
C GLY A 72 6.67 -3.72 -7.94
N LYS A 73 7.01 -4.37 -6.81
CA LYS A 73 8.05 -5.42 -6.77
C LYS A 73 7.82 -6.59 -7.73
N LYS A 74 6.58 -6.86 -8.11
CA LYS A 74 6.24 -7.99 -8.98
C LYS A 74 6.25 -7.64 -10.46
N SER A 75 5.87 -6.42 -10.82
CA SER A 75 5.79 -6.01 -12.22
C SER A 75 7.18 -5.87 -12.86
N GLY A 76 8.21 -5.56 -12.06
CA GLY A 76 9.60 -5.58 -12.52
C GLY A 76 9.99 -4.41 -13.42
N ILE A 77 11.09 -4.57 -14.15
CA ILE A 77 11.68 -3.53 -15.00
C ILE A 77 10.70 -3.18 -16.13
N GLY A 78 10.53 -1.88 -16.39
CA GLY A 78 9.61 -1.39 -17.43
C GLY A 78 8.16 -1.25 -16.98
N LEU A 79 7.87 -1.38 -15.68
CA LEU A 79 6.55 -1.14 -15.08
C LEU A 79 5.95 0.19 -15.57
N ILE A 80 4.70 0.16 -16.01
CA ILE A 80 3.85 1.36 -16.16
C ILE A 80 2.73 1.34 -15.11
N ALA A 81 2.03 2.47 -14.94
CA ALA A 81 0.98 2.60 -13.92
C ALA A 81 -0.14 1.55 -14.09
N GLU A 82 -0.51 1.24 -15.32
CA GLU A 82 -1.53 0.24 -15.65
C GLU A 82 -1.14 -1.16 -15.19
N ASP A 83 0.14 -1.49 -15.16
CA ASP A 83 0.60 -2.81 -14.70
C ASP A 83 0.41 -2.97 -13.19
N LEU A 84 0.53 -1.87 -12.42
CA LEU A 84 0.17 -1.87 -11.00
C LEU A 84 -1.31 -2.21 -10.81
N ILE A 85 -2.18 -1.69 -11.67
CA ILE A 85 -3.63 -1.94 -11.61
C ILE A 85 -3.92 -3.40 -11.95
N LYS A 86 -3.31 -3.92 -13.02
CA LYS A 86 -3.47 -5.33 -13.45
C LYS A 86 -3.04 -6.30 -12.35
N GLU A 87 -1.92 -6.01 -11.68
CA GLU A 87 -1.37 -6.87 -10.64
C GLU A 87 -2.09 -6.75 -9.28
N LEU A 88 -2.89 -5.70 -9.04
CA LEU A 88 -3.55 -5.47 -7.75
C LEU A 88 -4.49 -6.63 -7.36
N LYS A 89 -5.44 -7.00 -8.23
CA LYS A 89 -6.44 -8.04 -7.94
C LYS A 89 -5.81 -9.43 -7.69
N PRO A 90 -4.91 -9.95 -8.54
CA PRO A 90 -4.23 -11.23 -8.29
C PRO A 90 -3.45 -11.25 -6.97
N ASN A 91 -2.78 -10.15 -6.63
CA ASN A 91 -1.99 -10.06 -5.41
C ASN A 91 -2.85 -10.07 -4.15
N LEU A 92 -3.98 -9.34 -4.15
CA LEU A 92 -4.92 -9.35 -3.04
C LEU A 92 -5.56 -10.73 -2.85
N LYS A 93 -5.99 -11.40 -3.94
CA LYS A 93 -6.49 -12.79 -3.88
C LYS A 93 -5.46 -13.73 -3.26
N LYS A 94 -4.19 -13.64 -3.68
CA LYS A 94 -3.10 -14.46 -3.14
C LYS A 94 -2.85 -14.19 -1.65
N LEU A 95 -2.88 -12.92 -1.23
CA LEU A 95 -2.72 -12.53 0.16
C LEU A 95 -3.85 -13.09 1.04
N TYR A 96 -5.09 -12.93 0.60
CA TYR A 96 -6.26 -13.45 1.31
C TYR A 96 -6.21 -14.99 1.44
N GLY A 97 -5.85 -15.70 0.36
CA GLY A 97 -5.68 -17.15 0.41
C GLY A 97 -4.60 -17.61 1.42
N ARG A 98 -3.50 -16.85 1.55
CA ARG A 98 -2.46 -17.13 2.57
C ARG A 98 -2.99 -16.91 3.99
N PHE A 99 -3.73 -15.82 4.21
CA PHE A 99 -4.34 -15.52 5.51
C PHE A 99 -5.31 -16.62 5.95
N VAL A 100 -6.20 -17.07 5.06
CA VAL A 100 -7.15 -18.16 5.35
C VAL A 100 -6.42 -19.45 5.73
N LYS A 101 -5.39 -19.84 4.98
CA LYS A 101 -4.59 -21.04 5.28
C LYS A 101 -3.86 -20.94 6.63
N GLN A 102 -3.28 -19.78 6.95
CA GLN A 102 -2.61 -19.56 8.23
C GLN A 102 -3.59 -19.62 9.41
N ARG A 103 -4.79 -19.06 9.24
CA ARG A 103 -5.84 -19.09 10.27
C ARG A 103 -6.36 -20.51 10.51
N ALA A 104 -6.50 -21.33 9.46
CA ALA A 104 -6.88 -22.74 9.59
C ALA A 104 -5.83 -23.55 10.36
N ARG A 105 -4.53 -23.34 10.08
CA ARG A 105 -3.43 -24.02 10.79
C ARG A 105 -3.31 -23.68 12.27
N LYS A 106 -3.67 -22.46 12.69
CA LYS A 106 -3.65 -22.06 14.11
C LYS A 106 -4.82 -22.60 14.93
N LYS A 107 -5.82 -23.20 14.29
CA LYS A 107 -7.01 -23.81 14.93
C LYS A 107 -6.91 -25.34 15.05
N SER A 108 -5.88 -25.94 14.45
CA SER A 108 -5.49 -27.34 14.62
C SER A 108 -4.32 -27.42 15.58
#